data_AF-A0A1Q8LQ56-F1
#
_entry.id   AF-A0A1Q8LQ56-F1
#
_cell.length_a   1.000
_cell.length_b   1.000
_cell.length_c   1.000
_cell.angle_alpha   90.00
_cell.angle_beta   90.00
_cell.angle_gamma   90.00
#
_symmetry.space_group_name_H-M   'P 1'
#
loop_
_entity.id
_entity.type
_entity.pdbx_description
1 polymer ?
#
loop_
_entity_poly.entity_id
_entity_poly.type
_entity_poly.pdbx_seq_one_letter_code
_entity_poly.pdbx_strand_id
1 'polypeptide(L)'
;MRGAPCAGHRPCRTSLISERCRVRAEPDVCASSGVAPWAVCSLASGSVSDWEIAQVNIALPVVPLSEPELGWFVEALAPVNAVVDNAPGFRWRMQTEDGDATAVRAFGDDRLIVNMSVWASVEALADFVYRDPAHVAVLRRKRESFVRLGEMHQALWWVPAGHRPSVDEAEERLAHLRAHGPTPRAFTFRIQFPIPGTEADSISGHDDWYCRA
;
A
#
# COMPACT_ATOMS: atom_id res chain seq x y z
N MET A 1 -39.63 39.48 43.71
CA MET A 1 -41.10 39.38 43.69
C MET A 1 -41.50 38.07 43.02
N ARG A 2 -42.31 37.25 43.70
CA ARG A 2 -43.23 36.19 43.20
C ARG A 2 -42.55 35.05 42.40
N GLY A 3 -42.75 33.76 42.64
CA GLY A 3 -43.64 32.97 43.48
C GLY A 3 -43.44 31.50 43.08
N ALA A 4 -43.59 30.58 44.02
CA ALA A 4 -43.51 29.13 43.82
C ALA A 4 -44.86 28.55 43.29
N PRO A 5 -45.13 27.24 43.35
CA PRO A 5 -44.86 26.21 42.33
C PRO A 5 -46.13 25.40 41.94
N CYS A 6 -46.03 24.41 41.05
CA CYS A 6 -46.91 23.22 40.98
C CYS A 6 -46.22 22.17 40.07
N ALA A 7 -45.73 21.05 40.62
CA ALA A 7 -46.40 19.74 40.70
C ALA A 7 -46.22 18.91 39.40
N GLY A 8 -45.80 17.64 39.38
CA GLY A 8 -45.48 16.68 40.42
C GLY A 8 -45.36 15.27 39.80
N HIS A 9 -44.49 14.46 40.41
CA HIS A 9 -44.57 13.00 40.61
C HIS A 9 -44.38 11.99 39.45
N ARG A 10 -43.20 11.32 39.53
CA ARG A 10 -42.99 9.89 39.24
C ARG A 10 -43.52 9.04 40.43
N PRO A 11 -43.30 7.71 40.49
CA PRO A 11 -43.59 6.58 39.58
C PRO A 11 -44.44 5.50 40.31
N CYS A 12 -44.83 4.39 39.66
CA CYS A 12 -45.06 3.14 40.39
C CYS A 12 -44.81 1.90 39.51
N ARG A 13 -44.22 0.87 40.12
CA ARG A 13 -43.64 -0.34 39.53
C ARG A 13 -44.14 -1.55 40.32
N THR A 14 -44.79 -2.52 39.67
CA THR A 14 -45.03 -3.89 40.20
C THR A 14 -45.41 -4.80 39.01
N SER A 15 -44.55 -5.74 38.55
CA SER A 15 -44.62 -7.23 38.75
C SER A 15 -46.00 -7.84 38.41
N LEU A 16 -46.20 -8.97 37.67
CA LEU A 16 -45.43 -10.19 37.41
C LEU A 16 -46.26 -11.15 36.47
N ILE A 17 -45.58 -12.08 35.77
CA ILE A 17 -45.95 -13.49 35.42
C ILE A 17 -46.73 -13.89 34.13
N SER A 18 -46.16 -14.93 33.46
CA SER A 18 -46.76 -16.03 32.62
C SER A 18 -47.24 -15.70 31.20
N GLU A 19 -47.15 -16.50 30.13
CA GLU A 19 -46.51 -17.80 29.75
C GLU A 19 -46.55 -17.90 28.20
N ARG A 20 -45.78 -18.87 27.67
CA ARG A 20 -45.56 -19.28 26.27
C ARG A 20 -46.76 -19.21 25.31
N CYS A 21 -46.49 -18.88 24.04
CA CYS A 21 -47.21 -19.47 22.90
C CYS A 21 -46.27 -19.82 21.74
N ARG A 22 -46.49 -21.01 21.17
CA ARG A 22 -45.67 -21.78 20.22
C ARG A 22 -45.56 -21.13 18.83
N VAL A 23 -44.37 -21.22 18.24
CA VAL A 23 -44.18 -21.25 16.78
C VAL A 23 -44.68 -22.60 16.25
N ARG A 24 -45.57 -22.58 15.25
CA ARG A 24 -45.88 -23.74 14.39
C ARG A 24 -45.39 -23.45 12.98
N ALA A 25 -44.78 -24.46 12.37
CA ALA A 25 -44.38 -24.50 10.98
C ALA A 25 -45.57 -24.74 10.02
N GLU A 26 -45.51 -24.08 8.85
CA GLU A 26 -45.81 -24.44 7.44
C GLU A 26 -46.86 -25.54 7.10
N PRO A 27 -47.53 -25.55 5.90
CA PRO A 27 -46.90 -25.39 4.56
C PRO A 27 -47.75 -24.82 3.39
N ASP A 28 -47.13 -24.80 2.20
CA ASP A 28 -47.64 -25.04 0.82
C ASP A 28 -47.52 -23.94 -0.27
N VAL A 29 -46.64 -24.24 -1.25
CA VAL A 29 -46.91 -24.36 -2.71
C VAL A 29 -46.59 -23.20 -3.69
N CYS A 30 -45.73 -23.59 -4.66
CA CYS A 30 -45.57 -23.24 -6.09
C CYS A 30 -45.03 -21.87 -6.58
N ALA A 31 -43.77 -21.94 -7.04
CA ALA A 31 -43.31 -21.69 -8.42
C ALA A 31 -43.83 -20.46 -9.21
N SER A 32 -42.93 -19.53 -9.52
CA SER A 32 -42.45 -19.27 -10.90
C SER A 32 -41.52 -18.04 -10.96
N SER A 33 -40.38 -18.21 -11.61
CA SER A 33 -39.57 -17.17 -12.30
C SER A 33 -39.33 -15.84 -11.56
N GLY A 34 -38.30 -15.82 -10.70
CA GLY A 34 -37.68 -14.60 -10.21
C GLY A 34 -36.31 -14.38 -10.86
N VAL A 35 -36.26 -13.71 -12.01
CA VAL A 35 -35.03 -13.02 -12.43
C VAL A 35 -35.07 -11.65 -11.77
N ALA A 36 -34.20 -11.41 -10.79
CA ALA A 36 -34.13 -10.13 -10.10
C ALA A 36 -33.58 -9.03 -11.05
N PRO A 37 -34.13 -7.81 -11.08
CA PRO A 37 -33.73 -6.76 -12.03
C PRO A 37 -32.35 -6.11 -11.78
N TRP A 38 -31.52 -6.65 -10.89
CA TRP A 38 -30.23 -6.05 -10.52
C TRP A 38 -29.02 -6.92 -10.84
N ALA A 39 -29.21 -8.10 -11.44
CA ALA A 39 -28.12 -8.90 -11.96
C ALA A 39 -27.62 -8.35 -13.31
N VAL A 40 -27.10 -7.12 -13.31
CA VAL A 40 -26.17 -6.69 -14.34
C VAL A 40 -24.84 -7.34 -13.99
N CYS A 41 -24.42 -8.28 -14.84
CA CYS A 41 -23.07 -8.81 -14.85
C CYS A 41 -22.09 -7.64 -14.71
N SER A 42 -21.30 -7.67 -13.63
CA SER A 42 -20.08 -6.87 -13.55
C SER A 42 -19.19 -7.29 -14.71
N LEU A 43 -19.25 -6.55 -15.80
CA LEU A 43 -18.14 -6.50 -16.73
C LEU A 43 -17.06 -5.70 -16.03
N ALA A 44 -16.32 -6.36 -15.14
CA ALA A 44 -14.94 -5.98 -14.88
C ALA A 44 -14.15 -6.23 -16.18
N SER A 45 -14.40 -5.41 -17.19
CA SER A 45 -13.44 -5.18 -18.26
C SER A 45 -12.36 -4.31 -17.66
N GLY A 46 -11.53 -4.91 -16.80
CA GLY A 46 -10.26 -4.29 -16.46
C GLY A 46 -9.46 -4.24 -17.75
N SER A 47 -9.41 -3.09 -18.40
CA SER A 47 -8.37 -2.87 -19.40
C SER A 47 -7.05 -3.07 -18.67
N VAL A 48 -6.33 -4.14 -19.01
CA VAL A 48 -4.95 -4.28 -18.57
C VAL A 48 -4.21 -3.13 -19.22
N SER A 49 -3.81 -2.13 -18.43
CA SER A 49 -2.95 -1.07 -18.96
C SER A 49 -1.69 -1.73 -19.51
N ASP A 50 -1.25 -1.32 -20.70
CA ASP A 50 0.02 -1.75 -21.30
C ASP A 50 1.26 -1.27 -20.52
N TRP A 51 1.04 -0.66 -19.36
CA TRP A 51 2.04 -0.03 -18.52
C TRP A 51 1.86 -0.42 -17.06
N GLU A 52 2.99 -0.66 -16.41
CA GLU A 52 3.16 -0.89 -14.98
C GLU A 52 4.08 0.19 -14.41
N ILE A 53 4.06 0.39 -13.09
CA ILE A 53 4.99 1.29 -12.41
C ILE A 53 6.12 0.48 -11.79
N ALA A 54 7.35 0.84 -12.10
CA ALA A 54 8.54 0.34 -11.43
C ALA A 54 8.99 1.33 -10.34
N GLN A 55 9.57 0.78 -9.28
CA GLN A 55 10.14 1.53 -8.17
C GLN A 55 11.53 0.97 -7.86
N VAL A 56 12.48 1.85 -7.60
CA VAL A 56 13.72 1.56 -6.86
C VAL A 56 13.76 2.38 -5.59
N ASN A 57 14.28 1.78 -4.53
CA ASN A 57 14.60 2.45 -3.28
C ASN A 57 15.94 1.91 -2.77
N ILE A 58 16.88 2.82 -2.48
CA ILE A 58 18.17 2.49 -1.89
C ILE A 58 18.24 2.95 -0.45
N ALA A 59 18.91 2.17 0.39
CA ALA A 59 19.10 2.50 1.80
C ALA A 59 20.49 2.07 2.26
N LEU A 60 21.16 2.95 3.01
CA LEU A 60 22.45 2.65 3.64
C LEU A 60 22.20 2.30 5.11
N PRO A 61 22.42 1.05 5.54
CA PRO A 61 22.25 0.67 6.93
C PRO A 61 23.33 1.33 7.81
N VAL A 62 23.00 1.61 9.07
CA VAL A 62 23.92 2.27 10.02
C VAL A 62 25.07 1.37 10.46
N VAL A 63 24.86 0.05 10.41
CA VAL A 63 25.83 -1.03 10.67
C VAL A 63 25.59 -2.17 9.68
N PRO A 64 26.51 -3.15 9.52
CA PRO A 64 26.25 -4.33 8.70
C PRO A 64 24.97 -5.08 9.13
N LEU A 65 24.25 -5.70 8.18
CA LEU A 65 23.01 -6.44 8.46
C LEU A 65 23.21 -7.67 9.35
N SER A 66 24.44 -8.18 9.46
CA SER A 66 24.80 -9.26 10.36
C SER A 66 24.87 -8.83 11.83
N GLU A 67 24.89 -7.53 12.11
CA GLU A 67 24.99 -7.02 13.48
C GLU A 67 23.64 -7.13 14.23
N PRO A 68 23.64 -7.52 15.51
CA PRO A 68 22.43 -7.70 16.30
C PRO A 68 21.51 -6.48 16.35
N GLU A 69 22.06 -5.27 16.25
CA GLU A 69 21.33 -4.00 16.24
C GLU A 69 20.33 -3.88 15.08
N LEU A 70 20.60 -4.58 13.95
CA LEU A 70 19.71 -4.66 12.81
C LEU A 70 18.89 -5.95 12.77
N GLY A 71 19.00 -6.82 13.77
CA GLY A 71 18.26 -8.09 13.85
C GLY A 71 16.75 -7.89 13.68
N TRP A 72 16.17 -6.85 14.30
CA TRP A 72 14.74 -6.56 14.16
C TRP A 72 14.34 -6.24 12.71
N PHE A 73 15.22 -5.59 11.94
CA PHE A 73 14.96 -5.25 10.55
C PHE A 73 15.01 -6.51 9.69
N VAL A 74 16.04 -7.34 9.90
CA VAL A 74 16.18 -8.64 9.22
C VAL A 74 14.98 -9.55 9.51
N GLU A 75 14.54 -9.63 10.76
CA GLU A 75 13.36 -10.40 11.17
C GLU A 75 12.06 -9.89 10.51
N ALA A 76 11.97 -8.59 10.20
CA ALA A 76 10.81 -8.00 9.57
C ALA A 76 10.75 -8.26 8.04
N LEU A 77 11.85 -8.64 7.39
CA LEU A 77 11.94 -8.77 5.94
C LEU A 77 11.04 -9.89 5.40
N ALA A 78 11.11 -11.09 5.98
CA ALA A 78 10.29 -12.21 5.52
C ALA A 78 8.76 -11.95 5.67
N PRO A 79 8.26 -11.46 6.82
CA PRO A 79 6.86 -11.05 6.95
C PRO A 79 6.42 -9.98 5.95
N VAL A 80 7.23 -8.92 5.76
CA VAL A 80 6.89 -7.85 4.81
C VAL A 80 6.89 -8.37 3.37
N ASN A 81 7.87 -9.18 2.99
CA ASN A 81 7.92 -9.80 1.66
C ASN A 81 6.71 -10.69 1.39
N ALA A 82 6.24 -11.46 2.38
CA ALA A 82 5.03 -12.28 2.24
C ALA A 82 3.76 -11.43 2.06
N VAL A 83 3.70 -10.25 2.68
CA VAL A 83 2.58 -9.30 2.49
C VAL A 83 2.62 -8.69 1.10
N VAL A 84 3.81 -8.28 0.61
CA VAL A 84 4.01 -7.76 -0.75
C VAL A 84 3.49 -8.75 -1.79
N ASP A 85 3.86 -10.02 -1.67
CA ASP A 85 3.55 -11.04 -2.66
C ASP A 85 2.02 -11.29 -2.80
N ASN A 86 1.22 -10.87 -1.81
CA ASN A 86 -0.24 -10.93 -1.82
C ASN A 86 -0.93 -9.56 -1.97
N ALA A 87 -0.17 -8.48 -2.13
CA ALA A 87 -0.72 -7.14 -2.15
C ALA A 87 -1.48 -6.87 -3.47
N PRO A 88 -2.66 -6.22 -3.42
CA PRO A 88 -3.39 -5.84 -4.62
C PRO A 88 -2.52 -5.00 -5.57
N GLY A 89 -2.48 -5.40 -6.84
CA GLY A 89 -1.70 -4.70 -7.87
C GLY A 89 -0.20 -4.98 -7.85
N PHE A 90 0.32 -5.83 -6.95
CA PHE A 90 1.70 -6.30 -7.03
C PHE A 90 1.94 -7.12 -8.31
N ARG A 91 3.14 -6.97 -8.92
CA ARG A 91 3.52 -7.66 -10.16
C ARG A 91 4.84 -8.39 -10.05
N TRP A 92 5.83 -7.78 -9.39
CA TRP A 92 7.16 -8.36 -9.25
C TRP A 92 7.99 -7.59 -8.21
N ARG A 93 8.97 -8.28 -7.62
CA ARG A 93 10.06 -7.65 -6.85
C ARG A 93 11.37 -8.34 -7.15
N MET A 94 12.46 -7.60 -6.99
CA MET A 94 13.80 -8.17 -7.01
C MET A 94 13.96 -9.17 -5.87
N GLN A 95 14.46 -10.35 -6.20
CA GLN A 95 14.84 -11.41 -5.27
C GLN A 95 16.29 -11.76 -5.56
N THR A 96 17.12 -11.90 -4.54
CA THR A 96 18.48 -12.46 -4.64
C THR A 96 18.45 -13.92 -4.15
N GLU A 97 19.56 -14.65 -4.29
CA GLU A 97 19.68 -16.03 -3.78
C GLU A 97 19.45 -16.12 -2.26
N ASP A 98 19.74 -15.06 -1.52
CA ASP A 98 19.45 -14.96 -0.07
C ASP A 98 18.02 -14.47 0.22
N GLY A 99 17.17 -14.34 -0.81
CA GLY A 99 15.80 -13.86 -0.71
C GLY A 99 15.66 -12.37 -0.39
N ASP A 100 16.79 -11.67 -0.32
CA ASP A 100 16.91 -10.36 0.28
C ASP A 100 17.92 -9.51 -0.49
N ALA A 101 17.46 -8.37 -0.95
CA ALA A 101 18.14 -7.55 -1.95
C ALA A 101 19.30 -6.71 -1.34
N THR A 102 20.12 -7.40 -0.55
CA THR A 102 21.17 -6.91 0.34
C THR A 102 22.59 -7.26 -0.17
N ALA A 103 22.67 -8.08 -1.23
CA ALA A 103 23.93 -8.57 -1.79
C ALA A 103 24.27 -8.02 -3.19
N VAL A 104 23.44 -7.15 -3.77
CA VAL A 104 23.71 -6.59 -5.10
C VAL A 104 24.73 -5.45 -4.97
N ARG A 105 25.89 -5.61 -5.61
CA ARG A 105 26.83 -4.51 -5.86
C ARG A 105 26.20 -3.51 -6.81
N ALA A 106 25.41 -2.62 -6.27
CA ALA A 106 24.66 -1.62 -7.00
C ALA A 106 25.07 -0.23 -6.52
N PHE A 107 25.01 0.75 -7.40
CA PHE A 107 25.30 2.15 -7.12
C PHE A 107 26.72 2.43 -6.60
N GLY A 108 27.66 1.50 -6.83
CA GLY A 108 29.08 1.64 -6.46
C GLY A 108 29.39 1.56 -4.96
N ASP A 109 28.44 1.16 -4.10
CA ASP A 109 28.66 0.92 -2.66
C ASP A 109 28.03 -0.41 -2.24
N ASP A 110 28.88 -1.39 -1.94
CA ASP A 110 28.48 -2.75 -1.55
C ASP A 110 27.68 -2.82 -0.23
N ARG A 111 27.54 -1.70 0.49
CA ARG A 111 26.73 -1.61 1.72
C ARG A 111 25.31 -1.16 1.44
N LEU A 112 25.00 -0.68 0.24
CA LEU A 112 23.65 -0.23 -0.09
C LEU A 112 22.72 -1.42 -0.24
N ILE A 113 21.59 -1.35 0.44
CA ILE A 113 20.46 -2.22 0.20
C ILE A 113 19.66 -1.61 -0.95
N VAL A 114 19.32 -2.41 -1.95
CA VAL A 114 18.54 -1.97 -3.11
C VAL A 114 17.25 -2.76 -3.15
N ASN A 115 16.11 -2.11 -3.00
CA ASN A 115 14.82 -2.73 -3.23
C ASN A 115 14.25 -2.27 -4.57
N MET A 116 13.78 -3.22 -5.37
CA MET A 116 13.06 -2.93 -6.60
C MET A 116 11.76 -3.71 -6.67
N SER A 117 10.70 -3.05 -7.12
CA SER A 117 9.38 -3.66 -7.30
C SER A 117 8.64 -3.06 -8.50
N VAL A 118 7.69 -3.83 -9.04
CA VAL A 118 6.81 -3.45 -10.13
C VAL A 118 5.36 -3.67 -9.70
N TRP A 119 4.50 -2.72 -10.01
CA TRP A 119 3.10 -2.65 -9.60
C TRP A 119 2.20 -2.23 -10.76
N ALA A 120 0.91 -2.54 -10.66
CA ALA A 120 -0.08 -2.22 -11.66
C ALA A 120 -0.34 -0.70 -11.79
N SER A 121 -0.16 0.07 -10.72
CA SER A 121 -0.34 1.51 -10.71
C SER A 121 0.41 2.19 -9.56
N VAL A 122 0.56 3.51 -9.64
CA VAL A 122 1.19 4.32 -8.58
C VAL A 122 0.39 4.23 -7.28
N GLU A 123 -0.94 4.18 -7.37
CA GLU A 123 -1.85 4.08 -6.23
C GLU A 123 -1.70 2.74 -5.51
N ALA A 124 -1.64 1.62 -6.24
CA ALA A 124 -1.44 0.30 -5.65
C ALA A 124 -0.11 0.22 -4.88
N LEU A 125 0.96 0.76 -5.48
CA LEU A 125 2.26 0.89 -4.83
C LEU A 125 2.18 1.81 -3.59
N ALA A 126 1.53 2.97 -3.68
CA ALA A 126 1.42 3.91 -2.57
C ALA A 126 0.61 3.33 -1.39
N ASP A 127 -0.46 2.61 -1.67
CA ASP A 127 -1.28 1.93 -0.66
C ASP A 127 -0.45 0.88 0.10
N PHE A 128 0.34 0.08 -0.60
CA PHE A 128 1.28 -0.83 0.06
C PHE A 128 2.31 -0.06 0.90
N VAL A 129 3.00 0.92 0.30
CA VAL A 129 4.11 1.62 0.97
C VAL A 129 3.65 2.38 2.22
N TYR A 130 2.46 2.97 2.21
CA TYR A 130 2.06 3.93 3.25
C TYR A 130 0.84 3.53 4.09
N ARG A 131 0.06 2.52 3.68
CA ARG A 131 -1.13 2.09 4.43
C ARG A 131 -1.02 0.67 4.97
N ASP A 132 -0.18 -0.18 4.37
CA ASP A 132 -0.01 -1.54 4.88
C ASP A 132 0.63 -1.54 6.29
N PRO A 133 0.01 -2.18 7.30
CA PRO A 133 0.52 -2.14 8.66
C PRO A 133 1.94 -2.70 8.82
N ALA A 134 2.30 -3.74 8.06
CA ALA A 134 3.62 -4.36 8.16
C ALA A 134 4.70 -3.42 7.58
N HIS A 135 4.45 -2.83 6.41
CA HIS A 135 5.39 -1.88 5.81
C HIS A 135 5.49 -0.57 6.62
N VAL A 136 4.37 -0.05 7.12
CA VAL A 136 4.34 1.16 7.97
C VAL A 136 5.13 0.95 9.27
N ALA A 137 5.09 -0.24 9.86
CA ALA A 137 5.88 -0.56 11.05
C ALA A 137 7.39 -0.43 10.79
N VAL A 138 7.88 -0.89 9.63
CA VAL A 138 9.28 -0.71 9.20
C VAL A 138 9.61 0.76 8.96
N LEU A 139 8.74 1.50 8.26
CA LEU A 139 8.96 2.92 7.98
C LEU A 139 9.10 3.79 9.24
N ARG A 140 8.32 3.49 10.29
CA ARG A 140 8.39 4.21 11.58
C ARG A 140 9.76 4.10 12.25
N ARG A 141 10.41 2.96 12.09
CA ARG A 141 11.71 2.65 12.71
C ARG A 141 12.88 2.81 11.74
N LYS A 142 12.63 3.22 10.49
CA LYS A 142 13.67 3.39 9.45
C LYS A 142 14.86 4.24 9.91
N ARG A 143 14.62 5.26 10.74
CA ARG A 143 15.69 6.14 11.25
C ARG A 143 16.63 5.47 12.27
N GLU A 144 16.20 4.38 12.90
CA GLU A 144 17.03 3.58 13.80
C GLU A 144 18.03 2.72 13.01
N SER A 145 17.63 2.26 11.82
CA SER A 145 18.38 1.28 11.03
C SER A 145 19.16 1.87 9.86
N PHE A 146 18.80 3.05 9.37
CA PHE A 146 19.34 3.59 8.12
C PHE A 146 19.87 5.02 8.26
N VAL A 147 21.01 5.25 7.62
CA VAL A 147 21.59 6.57 7.43
C VAL A 147 20.64 7.42 6.60
N ARG A 148 20.48 8.68 6.99
CA ARG A 148 19.76 9.66 6.17
C ARG A 148 20.61 10.04 4.96
N LEU A 149 20.26 9.52 3.80
CA LEU A 149 20.83 9.95 2.53
C LEU A 149 20.38 11.40 2.24
N GLY A 150 21.34 12.28 1.94
CA GLY A 150 21.09 13.70 1.63
C GLY A 150 20.52 13.93 0.22
N GLU A 151 20.55 12.89 -0.61
CA GLU A 151 20.11 12.90 -2.01
C GLU A 151 18.86 12.04 -2.23
N MET A 152 18.30 12.11 -3.44
CA MET A 152 17.17 11.26 -3.83
C MET A 152 17.60 9.79 -3.76
N HIS A 153 16.87 9.00 -2.99
CA HIS A 153 17.15 7.59 -2.73
C HIS A 153 16.04 6.67 -3.23
N GLN A 154 14.98 7.22 -3.83
CA GLN A 154 13.95 6.46 -4.50
C GLN A 154 13.61 7.10 -5.84
N ALA A 155 13.24 6.27 -6.82
CA ALA A 155 12.71 6.70 -8.10
C ALA A 155 11.56 5.79 -8.52
N LEU A 156 10.58 6.38 -9.20
CA LEU A 156 9.47 5.71 -9.86
C LEU A 156 9.54 5.99 -11.37
N TRP A 157 9.18 5.02 -12.19
CA TRP A 157 9.07 5.21 -13.64
C TRP A 157 8.11 4.19 -14.26
N TRP A 158 7.50 4.58 -15.38
CA TRP A 158 6.62 3.70 -16.15
C TRP A 158 7.43 2.69 -16.95
N VAL A 159 6.98 1.43 -16.95
CA VAL A 159 7.55 0.34 -17.73
C VAL A 159 6.43 -0.38 -18.50
N PRO A 160 6.71 -0.95 -19.68
CA PRO A 160 5.73 -1.78 -20.37
C PRO A 160 5.28 -2.93 -19.48
N ALA A 161 4.01 -3.32 -19.58
CA ALA A 161 3.47 -4.43 -18.81
C ALA A 161 4.28 -5.71 -19.04
N GLY A 162 4.70 -6.37 -17.96
CA GLY A 162 5.56 -7.56 -18.01
C GLY A 162 7.06 -7.28 -18.04
N HIS A 163 7.49 -6.02 -18.22
CA HIS A 163 8.91 -5.65 -18.11
C HIS A 163 9.41 -5.78 -16.68
N ARG A 164 10.64 -6.27 -16.52
CA ARG A 164 11.30 -6.48 -15.22
C ARG A 164 12.63 -5.74 -15.24
N PRO A 165 12.69 -4.53 -14.66
CA PRO A 165 13.88 -3.69 -14.76
C PRO A 165 15.11 -4.35 -14.14
N SER A 166 16.26 -4.13 -14.77
CA SER A 166 17.56 -4.48 -14.18
C SER A 166 18.01 -3.43 -13.16
N VAL A 167 19.02 -3.81 -12.38
CA VAL A 167 19.70 -2.89 -11.46
C VAL A 167 20.32 -1.72 -12.23
N ASP A 168 20.98 -1.98 -13.36
CA ASP A 168 21.54 -0.94 -14.23
C ASP A 168 20.48 0.07 -14.69
N GLU A 169 19.29 -0.41 -15.08
CA GLU A 169 18.19 0.49 -15.44
C GLU A 169 17.79 1.35 -14.23
N ALA A 170 17.66 0.76 -13.05
CA ALA A 170 17.33 1.50 -11.84
C ALA A 170 18.39 2.54 -11.46
N GLU A 171 19.67 2.24 -11.66
CA GLU A 171 20.78 3.17 -11.49
C GLU A 171 20.65 4.37 -12.43
N GLU A 172 20.41 4.12 -13.72
CA GLU A 172 20.19 5.18 -14.70
C GLU A 172 19.01 6.08 -14.33
N ARG A 173 17.89 5.49 -13.87
CA ARG A 173 16.68 6.23 -13.48
C ARG A 173 16.94 7.12 -12.26
N LEU A 174 17.60 6.59 -11.24
CA LEU A 174 17.89 7.35 -10.03
C LEU A 174 18.94 8.44 -10.30
N ALA A 175 19.96 8.15 -11.10
CA ALA A 175 20.95 9.14 -11.53
C ALA A 175 20.29 10.27 -12.33
N HIS A 176 19.39 9.94 -13.25
CA HIS A 176 18.61 10.93 -14.01
C HIS A 176 17.78 11.81 -13.08
N LEU A 177 17.07 11.22 -12.12
CA LEU A 177 16.26 11.95 -11.14
C LEU A 177 17.11 12.90 -10.27
N ARG A 178 18.32 12.49 -9.87
CA ARG A 178 19.24 13.34 -9.10
C ARG A 178 19.75 14.51 -9.92
N ALA A 179 20.07 14.30 -11.19
CA ALA A 179 20.62 15.33 -12.07
C ALA A 179 19.57 16.32 -12.58
N HIS A 180 18.34 15.87 -12.85
CA HIS A 180 17.32 16.68 -13.55
C HIS A 180 16.08 16.98 -12.71
N GLY A 181 15.94 16.38 -11.53
CA GLY A 181 14.68 16.38 -10.80
C GLY A 181 13.60 15.51 -11.47
N PRO A 182 12.35 15.57 -10.98
CA PRO A 182 11.27 14.72 -11.49
C PRO A 182 10.91 15.04 -12.95
N THR A 183 10.91 14.00 -13.77
CA THR A 183 10.54 14.05 -15.20
C THR A 183 9.79 12.77 -15.59
N PRO A 184 9.14 12.69 -16.75
CA PRO A 184 8.51 11.43 -17.20
C PRO A 184 9.48 10.24 -17.25
N ARG A 185 10.80 10.50 -17.39
CA ARG A 185 11.83 9.46 -17.40
C ARG A 185 12.04 8.84 -16.02
N ALA A 186 11.94 9.61 -14.94
CA ALA A 186 12.05 9.16 -13.56
C ALA A 186 11.49 10.23 -12.63
N PHE A 187 10.66 9.82 -11.67
CA PHE A 187 9.90 10.72 -10.81
C PHE A 187 9.69 10.15 -9.40
N THR A 188 8.85 10.79 -8.57
CA THR A 188 8.65 10.40 -7.17
C THR A 188 7.16 10.32 -6.83
N PHE A 189 6.80 9.80 -5.65
CA PHE A 189 5.42 9.90 -5.19
C PHE A 189 4.90 11.35 -5.10
N ARG A 190 5.78 12.33 -4.87
CA ARG A 190 5.41 13.75 -4.71
C ARG A 190 5.10 14.45 -6.03
N ILE A 191 5.78 14.05 -7.11
CA ILE A 191 5.55 14.59 -8.46
C ILE A 191 5.50 13.39 -9.38
N GLN A 192 4.32 13.13 -9.91
CA GLN A 192 4.00 11.98 -10.74
C GLN A 192 3.79 12.42 -12.18
N PHE A 193 3.89 11.47 -13.09
CA PHE A 193 3.61 11.69 -14.51
C PHE A 193 2.59 10.65 -14.98
N PRO A 194 1.72 11.01 -15.93
CA PRO A 194 0.74 10.07 -16.46
C PRO A 194 1.43 8.94 -17.24
N ILE A 195 0.66 7.90 -17.52
CA ILE A 195 1.10 6.78 -18.37
C ILE A 195 1.58 7.33 -19.73
N PRO A 196 2.72 6.86 -20.27
CA PRO A 196 3.22 7.32 -21.56
C PRO A 196 2.18 7.21 -22.68
N GLY A 197 2.04 8.27 -23.48
CA GLY A 197 1.00 8.38 -24.51
C GLY A 197 -0.32 8.98 -24.02
N THR A 198 -0.47 9.23 -22.71
CA THR A 198 -1.56 10.04 -22.17
C THR A 198 -1.18 11.51 -22.23
N GLU A 199 -1.98 12.33 -22.90
CA GLU A 199 -1.82 13.80 -22.88
C GLU A 199 -2.30 14.35 -21.54
N ALA A 200 -1.39 14.46 -20.57
CA ALA A 200 -1.63 15.14 -19.30
C ALA A 200 -0.32 15.70 -18.72
N ASP A 201 -0.43 16.78 -17.94
CA ASP A 201 0.69 17.37 -17.23
C ASP A 201 1.12 16.53 -16.01
N SER A 202 2.23 16.92 -15.37
CA SER A 202 2.66 16.30 -14.11
C SER A 202 1.58 16.44 -13.03
N ILE A 203 1.36 15.36 -12.28
CA ILE A 203 0.38 15.29 -11.20
C ILE A 203 1.12 15.48 -9.88
N SER A 204 0.77 16.50 -9.11
CA SER A 204 1.24 16.61 -7.73
C SER A 204 0.70 15.44 -6.93
N GLY A 205 1.59 14.67 -6.29
CA GLY A 205 1.22 13.56 -5.43
C GLY A 205 0.30 14.02 -4.30
N HIS A 206 -0.68 13.20 -3.96
CA HIS A 206 -1.56 13.49 -2.85
C HIS A 206 -0.80 13.44 -1.51
N ASP A 207 -0.82 14.55 -0.76
CA ASP A 207 -0.24 14.63 0.58
C ASP A 207 -0.85 13.59 1.56
N ASP A 208 -2.05 13.09 1.24
CA ASP A 208 -2.79 12.09 2.02
C ASP A 208 -2.11 10.71 2.08
N TRP A 209 -1.08 10.48 1.26
CA TRP A 209 -0.34 9.21 1.26
C TRP A 209 0.76 9.17 2.29
N TYR A 210 1.33 10.31 2.71
CA TYR A 210 2.40 10.26 3.69
C TYR A 210 1.85 9.90 5.07
N CYS A 211 2.42 8.89 5.73
CA CYS A 211 2.12 8.62 7.13
C CYS A 211 2.30 9.92 7.92
N ARG A 212 1.21 10.45 8.51
CA ARG A 212 1.32 11.59 9.43
C ARG A 212 2.20 11.14 10.60
N ALA A 213 3.24 11.93 10.87
CA ALA A 213 4.18 11.72 11.95
C ALA A 213 3.47 11.72 13.31
#